data_AF-A0A8B0T1G4-F1
#
_entry.id   AF-A0A8B0T1G4-F1
#
_cell.length_a   1.000
_cell.length_b   1.000
_cell.length_c   1.000
_cell.angle_alpha   90.00
_cell.angle_beta   90.00
_cell.angle_gamma   90.00
#
_symmetry.space_group_name_H-M   'P 1'
#
loop_
_entity.id
_entity.type
_entity.pdbx_description
1 polymer ?
#
loop_
_entity_poly.entity_id
_entity_poly.type
_entity_poly.pdbx_seq_one_letter_code
_entity_poly.pdbx_strand_id
1 'polypeptide(L)'
;WNFGSLLGICLILQILTGLFLAMHYTSDTTTAFSSVTHICRDVNYGWIIRYLHANGASMFFICLFIHVGRGLYYGSYTFLETWNIGIILLFTVMATAFMGYVLPWGQ
;
A
#
# COMPACT_ATOMS: atom_id res chain seq x y z
N TRP A 1 -4.99 19.73 -4.47
CA TRP A 1 -3.63 19.57 -5.02
C TRP A 1 -2.69 18.77 -4.12
N ASN A 2 -2.81 18.84 -2.78
CA ASN A 2 -1.94 18.12 -1.82
C ASN A 2 -1.87 16.59 -1.99
N PHE A 3 -2.88 15.95 -2.57
CA PHE A 3 -2.90 14.49 -2.71
C PHE A 3 -1.75 13.92 -3.54
N GLY A 4 -1.08 14.72 -4.39
CA GLY A 4 0.14 14.25 -5.06
C GLY A 4 1.30 13.97 -4.09
N SER A 5 1.57 14.89 -3.16
CA SER A 5 2.63 14.70 -2.15
C SER A 5 2.24 13.66 -1.10
N LEU A 6 0.96 13.62 -0.71
CA LEU A 6 0.45 12.58 0.21
C LEU A 6 0.62 11.16 -0.38
N LEU A 7 0.42 10.98 -1.70
CA LEU A 7 0.71 9.69 -2.35
C LEU A 7 2.19 9.31 -2.26
N GLY A 8 3.09 10.27 -2.40
CA GLY A 8 4.53 10.06 -2.18
C GLY A 8 4.84 9.63 -0.74
N ILE A 9 4.20 10.26 0.25
CA ILE A 9 4.33 9.89 1.66
C ILE A 9 3.77 8.48 1.90
N CYS A 10 2.60 8.15 1.36
CA CYS A 10 2.04 6.81 1.43
C CYS A 10 3.00 5.77 0.85
N LEU A 11 3.61 6.05 -0.31
CA LEU A 11 4.58 5.15 -0.93
C LEU A 11 5.80 4.91 -0.04
N ILE A 12 6.41 5.97 0.49
CA ILE A 12 7.56 5.86 1.40
C ILE A 12 7.18 5.07 2.66
N LEU A 13 6.01 5.37 3.26
CA LEU A 13 5.51 4.65 4.43
C LEU A 13 5.33 3.16 4.14
N GLN A 14 4.71 2.80 3.00
CA GLN A 14 4.48 1.41 2.64
C GLN A 14 5.79 0.66 2.37
N ILE A 15 6.77 1.30 1.71
CA ILE A 15 8.09 0.69 1.48
C ILE A 15 8.80 0.43 2.81
N LEU A 16 8.85 1.42 3.70
CA LEU A 16 9.52 1.28 4.99
C LEU A 16 8.85 0.21 5.85
N THR A 17 7.53 0.33 6.09
CA THR A 17 6.81 -0.64 6.90
C THR A 17 6.82 -2.04 6.27
N GLY A 18 6.68 -2.14 4.96
CA GLY A 18 6.71 -3.41 4.23
C GLY A 18 8.06 -4.10 4.30
N LEU A 19 9.17 -3.35 4.22
CA LEU A 19 10.52 -3.88 4.36
C LEU A 19 10.76 -4.44 5.77
N PHE A 20 10.31 -3.74 6.82
CA PHE A 20 10.40 -4.27 8.20
C PHE A 20 9.52 -5.52 8.40
N LEU A 21 8.34 -5.59 7.80
CA LEU A 21 7.50 -6.79 7.86
C LEU A 21 8.17 -7.97 7.13
N ALA A 22 8.76 -7.71 5.96
CA ALA A 22 9.43 -8.73 5.15
C ALA A 22 10.62 -9.39 5.86
N MET A 23 11.31 -8.67 6.75
CA MET A 23 12.41 -9.23 7.57
C MET A 23 11.96 -10.34 8.53
N HIS A 24 10.67 -10.44 8.82
CA HIS A 24 10.10 -11.39 9.78
C HIS A 24 9.05 -12.34 9.17
N TYR A 25 8.67 -12.12 7.90
CA TYR A 25 7.66 -12.89 7.21
C TYR A 25 8.27 -14.12 6.51
N THR A 26 7.53 -15.24 6.48
CA THR A 26 7.89 -16.43 5.69
C THR A 26 6.80 -16.72 4.67
N SER A 27 7.18 -16.98 3.42
CA SER A 27 6.23 -17.17 2.30
C SER A 27 5.74 -18.60 2.10
N ASP A 28 6.13 -19.54 2.97
CA ASP A 28 5.67 -20.92 2.89
C ASP A 28 4.24 -21.04 3.45
N THR A 29 3.34 -21.71 2.72
CA THR A 29 1.92 -21.85 3.09
C THR A 29 1.68 -22.43 4.49
N THR A 30 2.60 -23.25 5.00
CA THR A 30 2.49 -23.84 6.35
C THR A 30 2.88 -22.86 7.45
N THR A 31 3.65 -21.81 7.14
CA THR A 31 4.17 -20.86 8.13
C THR A 31 3.75 -19.40 7.91
N ALA A 32 3.16 -19.06 6.76
CA ALA A 32 2.78 -17.69 6.38
C ALA A 32 1.89 -17.03 7.45
N PHE A 33 0.76 -17.66 7.79
CA PHE A 33 -0.14 -17.14 8.81
C PHE A 33 0.55 -17.02 10.18
N SER A 34 1.27 -18.05 10.62
CA SER A 34 1.97 -18.04 11.90
C SER A 34 3.05 -16.94 11.97
N SER A 35 3.77 -16.68 10.89
CA SER A 35 4.80 -15.62 10.83
C SER A 35 4.19 -14.23 11.03
N VAL A 36 3.01 -13.96 10.44
CA VAL A 36 2.27 -12.70 10.66
C VAL A 36 1.80 -12.58 12.10
N THR A 37 1.35 -13.68 12.72
CA THR A 37 0.98 -13.65 14.15
C THR A 37 2.17 -13.42 15.07
N HIS A 38 3.32 -14.01 14.75
CA HIS A 38 4.59 -13.81 15.46
C HIS A 38 5.04 -12.35 15.37
N ILE A 39 4.96 -11.73 14.18
CA ILE A 39 5.21 -10.28 14.02
C ILE A 39 4.35 -9.45 14.99
N CYS A 40 3.06 -9.77 15.10
CA CYS A 40 2.16 -8.97 15.93
C CYS A 40 2.35 -9.20 17.44
N ARG A 41 2.85 -10.36 17.86
CA ARG A 41 2.90 -10.76 19.27
C ARG A 41 4.29 -10.68 19.89
N ASP A 42 5.31 -11.01 19.12
CA ASP A 42 6.64 -11.30 19.66
C ASP A 42 7.73 -10.37 19.11
N VAL A 43 7.48 -9.67 17.98
CA VAL A 43 8.39 -8.64 17.46
C VAL A 43 8.10 -7.29 18.14
N ASN A 44 9.15 -6.63 18.66
CA ASN A 44 9.05 -5.31 19.28
C ASN A 44 8.34 -4.30 18.34
N TYR A 45 7.22 -3.74 18.80
CA TYR A 45 6.36 -2.84 18.01
C TYR A 45 5.80 -3.43 16.70
N GLY A 46 5.93 -4.74 16.46
CA GLY A 46 5.53 -5.36 15.21
C GLY A 46 4.03 -5.24 14.94
N TRP A 47 3.19 -5.22 15.98
CA TRP A 47 1.76 -4.94 15.83
C TRP A 47 1.49 -3.54 15.24
N ILE A 48 2.20 -2.50 15.71
CA ILE A 48 2.04 -1.14 15.18
C ILE A 48 2.46 -1.12 13.72
N ILE A 49 3.63 -1.68 13.40
CA ILE A 49 4.15 -1.71 12.02
C ILE A 49 3.18 -2.44 11.10
N ARG A 50 2.64 -3.59 11.52
CA ARG A 50 1.68 -4.38 10.75
C ARG A 50 0.39 -3.61 10.49
N TYR A 51 -0.20 -3.01 11.52
CA TYR A 51 -1.45 -2.26 11.34
C TYR A 51 -1.24 -0.92 10.62
N LEU A 52 -0.07 -0.30 10.76
CA LEU A 52 0.30 0.89 9.99
C LEU A 52 0.42 0.56 8.51
N HIS A 53 1.05 -0.58 8.15
CA HIS A 53 1.13 -1.04 6.75
C HIS A 53 -0.24 -1.38 6.17
N ALA A 54 -1.10 -2.06 6.95
CA ALA A 54 -2.43 -2.46 6.50
C ALA A 54 -3.36 -1.25 6.31
N ASN A 55 -3.44 -0.34 7.29
CA ASN A 55 -4.25 0.88 7.17
C ASN A 55 -3.62 1.89 6.19
N GLY A 56 -2.29 1.89 6.06
CA GLY A 56 -1.56 2.69 5.10
C GLY A 56 -1.95 2.37 3.65
N ALA A 57 -2.22 1.09 3.35
CA ALA A 57 -2.78 0.70 2.05
C ALA A 57 -4.16 1.36 1.79
N SER A 58 -5.08 1.33 2.76
CA SER A 58 -6.38 2.01 2.65
C SER A 58 -6.23 3.52 2.44
N MET A 59 -5.33 4.16 3.19
CA MET A 59 -5.04 5.59 3.02
C MET A 59 -4.46 5.89 1.63
N PHE A 60 -3.63 5.00 1.09
CA PHE A 60 -3.11 5.10 -0.28
C PHE A 60 -4.27 5.17 -1.29
N PHE A 61 -5.26 4.27 -1.20
CA PHE A 61 -6.42 4.28 -2.08
C PHE A 61 -7.31 5.50 -1.91
N ILE A 62 -7.54 5.96 -0.68
CA ILE A 62 -8.25 7.22 -0.42
C ILE A 62 -7.55 8.38 -1.15
N CYS A 63 -6.22 8.48 -0.99
CA CYS A 63 -5.43 9.49 -1.67
C CYS A 63 -5.50 9.37 -3.20
N LEU A 64 -5.44 8.14 -3.74
CA LEU A 64 -5.52 7.88 -5.18
C LEU A 64 -6.87 8.35 -5.75
N PHE A 65 -7.97 7.93 -5.14
CA PHE A 65 -9.30 8.27 -5.63
C PHE A 65 -9.56 9.78 -5.58
N ILE A 66 -9.14 10.46 -4.51
CA ILE A 66 -9.27 11.91 -4.45
C ILE A 66 -8.33 12.60 -5.45
N HIS A 67 -7.11 12.08 -5.66
CA HIS A 67 -6.18 12.62 -6.65
C HIS A 67 -6.75 12.53 -8.07
N VAL A 68 -7.29 11.37 -8.44
CA VAL A 68 -7.95 11.12 -9.73
C VAL A 68 -9.20 11.98 -9.87
N GLY A 69 -10.08 11.99 -8.86
CA GLY A 69 -11.31 12.78 -8.87
C GLY A 69 -11.05 14.28 -9.05
N ARG A 70 -10.02 14.82 -8.38
CA ARG A 70 -9.55 16.19 -8.61
C ARG A 70 -9.09 16.38 -10.07
N GLY A 71 -8.34 15.43 -10.63
CA GLY A 71 -7.88 15.49 -12.01
C GLY A 71 -9.03 15.51 -13.04
N LEU A 72 -10.10 14.77 -12.79
CA LEU A 72 -11.33 14.81 -13.58
C LEU A 72 -12.03 16.16 -13.46
N TYR A 73 -12.26 16.63 -12.23
CA TYR A 73 -13.01 17.87 -11.96
C TYR A 73 -12.36 19.12 -12.58
N TYR A 74 -11.02 19.22 -12.53
CA TYR A 74 -10.29 20.37 -13.07
C TYR A 74 -9.71 20.15 -14.48
N GLY A 75 -10.13 19.09 -15.20
CA GLY A 75 -9.67 18.84 -16.57
C GLY A 75 -8.17 18.53 -16.70
N SER A 76 -7.51 18.09 -15.62
CA SER A 76 -6.07 17.81 -15.62
C SER A 76 -5.68 16.61 -16.49
N TYR A 77 -6.65 15.79 -16.92
CA TYR A 77 -6.44 14.71 -17.87
C TYR A 77 -6.01 15.18 -19.27
N THR A 78 -6.11 16.48 -19.56
CA THR A 78 -5.58 17.07 -20.81
C THR A 78 -4.06 17.05 -20.87
N PHE A 79 -3.36 16.91 -19.74
CA PHE A 79 -1.94 16.59 -19.69
C PHE A 79 -1.72 15.10 -19.98
N LEU A 80 -1.88 14.71 -21.24
CA LEU A 80 -2.02 13.32 -21.68
C LEU A 80 -0.92 12.40 -21.14
N GLU A 81 0.35 12.79 -21.24
CA GLU A 81 1.46 11.97 -20.75
C GLU A 81 1.40 11.75 -19.23
N THR A 82 1.17 12.82 -18.47
CA THR A 82 1.03 12.75 -17.01
C THR A 82 -0.18 11.92 -16.60
N TRP A 83 -1.29 12.06 -17.32
CA TRP A 83 -2.51 11.31 -17.06
C TRP A 83 -2.35 9.80 -17.35
N ASN A 84 -1.73 9.45 -18.49
CA ASN A 84 -1.48 8.06 -18.86
C ASN A 84 -0.51 7.37 -17.89
N ILE A 85 0.55 8.06 -17.44
CA ILE A 85 1.42 7.56 -16.36
C ILE A 85 0.61 7.38 -15.07
N GLY A 86 -0.28 8.32 -14.74
CA GLY A 86 -1.17 8.22 -13.58
C GLY A 86 -2.07 6.97 -13.62
N ILE A 87 -2.59 6.61 -14.79
CA ILE A 87 -3.37 5.37 -15.00
C ILE A 87 -2.51 4.13 -14.76
N ILE A 88 -1.28 4.11 -15.29
CA ILE A 88 -0.35 2.99 -15.07
C ILE A 88 -0.02 2.85 -13.58
N LEU A 89 0.24 3.96 -12.89
CA LEU A 89 0.48 3.98 -11.44
C LEU A 89 -0.72 3.46 -10.65
N LEU A 90 -1.94 3.84 -11.02
CA LEU A 90 -3.17 3.34 -10.40
C LEU A 90 -3.24 1.81 -10.50
N PHE A 91 -3.10 1.25 -11.70
CA PHE A 91 -3.14 -0.21 -11.88
C PHE A 91 -1.99 -0.94 -11.17
N THR A 92 -0.81 -0.32 -11.11
CA THR A 92 0.34 -0.87 -10.40
C THR A 92 0.09 -0.96 -8.89
N VAL A 93 -0.50 0.09 -8.29
CA VAL A 93 -0.88 0.07 -6.87
C VAL A 93 -1.99 -0.94 -6.61
N MET A 94 -2.97 -1.08 -7.51
CA MET A 94 -4.02 -2.12 -7.42
C MET A 94 -3.43 -3.53 -7.41
N ALA A 95 -2.55 -3.85 -8.36
CA ALA A 95 -1.89 -5.15 -8.42
C ALA A 95 -1.06 -5.41 -7.15
N THR A 96 -0.31 -4.41 -6.69
CA THR A 96 0.54 -4.50 -5.49
C THR A 96 -0.30 -4.77 -4.24
N ALA A 97 -1.38 -4.03 -4.04
CA ALA A 97 -2.25 -4.18 -2.87
C ALA A 97 -3.01 -5.52 -2.89
N PHE A 98 -3.47 -5.96 -4.07
CA PHE A 98 -4.09 -7.27 -4.24
C PHE A 98 -3.14 -8.39 -3.81
N MET A 99 -1.91 -8.40 -4.35
CA MET A 99 -0.93 -9.42 -3.99
C MET A 99 -0.54 -9.34 -2.51
N GLY A 100 -0.42 -8.13 -1.95
CA GLY A 100 -0.14 -7.91 -0.53
C GLY A 100 -1.21 -8.48 0.40
N TYR A 101 -2.48 -8.43 -0.01
CA TYR A 101 -3.60 -8.98 0.78
C TYR A 101 -3.58 -10.50 0.88
N VAL A 102 -2.96 -11.20 -0.08
CA VAL A 102 -2.85 -12.67 -0.09
C VAL A 102 -1.78 -13.17 0.88
N LEU A 103 -0.76 -12.36 1.19
CA LEU A 103 0.40 -12.78 1.99
C LEU A 103 0.06 -13.32 3.39
N PRO A 104 -0.89 -12.74 4.18
CA PRO A 104 -1.21 -13.29 5.49
C PRO A 104 -1.85 -14.68 5.48
N TRP A 105 -2.27 -15.17 4.31
CA TRP A 105 -2.85 -16.51 4.14
C TRP A 105 -4.07 -16.79 5.05
N GLY A 106 -4.93 -15.79 5.20
CA GLY A 106 -6.23 -15.93 5.88
C GLY A 106 -7.31 -16.50 4.95
N GLN A 107 -8.47 -16.83 5.54
CA GLN A 107 -9.69 -17.20 4.81
C GLN A 107 -10.41 -15.93 4.31
#